data_AF-A0A1Y2NMM1-F1
#
_entry.id   AF-A0A1Y2NMM1-F1
#
_cell.length_a   1.000
_cell.length_b   1.000
_cell.length_c   1.000
_cell.angle_alpha   90.00
_cell.angle_beta   90.00
_cell.angle_gamma   90.00
#
_symmetry.space_group_name_H-M   'P 1'
#
loop_
_entity.id
_entity.type
_entity.pdbx_description
1 polymer ?
#
loop_
_entity_poly.entity_id
_entity_poly.type
_entity_poly.pdbx_seq_one_letter_code
_entity_poly.pdbx_strand_id
1 'polypeptide(L)'
;MREAGLCLCTAPVRPRTTSVRPLYGPEGPASGRKPPPYSGGAAYPGPMTDRKPPGVTFESWVDKQIREAAERGDFSHLSGLGKPLPDDTAPYDELWWVKGKMNREGLSALPPTLALRKEAEDALEAVGRATSESQVRRIVAEINEKIAAAVRRPPPGPPLNLRPFDTEAVLADWRAARGGPAEDVRSR
;
A
#
# COMPACT_ATOMS: atom_id res chain seq x y z
N MET A 1 59.65 8.71 -5.73
CA MET A 1 58.97 7.42 -5.52
C MET A 1 57.55 7.56 -6.01
N ARG A 2 57.11 6.57 -6.78
CA ARG A 2 55.97 6.61 -7.70
C ARG A 2 54.61 6.68 -6.98
N GLU A 3 53.74 7.52 -7.53
CA GLU A 3 52.30 7.62 -7.27
C GLU A 3 51.56 6.32 -7.64
N ALA A 4 50.50 6.00 -6.89
CA ALA A 4 49.46 5.06 -7.32
C ALA A 4 48.10 5.53 -6.80
N GLY A 5 47.54 6.53 -7.49
CA GLY A 5 46.13 6.91 -7.34
C GLY A 5 45.24 5.83 -7.93
N LEU A 6 44.38 5.24 -7.10
CA LEU A 6 43.30 4.35 -7.52
C LEU A 6 42.23 5.19 -8.24
N CYS A 7 42.29 5.18 -9.57
CA CYS A 7 41.25 5.71 -10.44
C CYS A 7 40.07 4.72 -10.43
N LEU A 8 39.01 5.03 -9.68
CA LEU A 8 37.72 4.34 -9.77
C LEU A 8 37.10 4.67 -11.15
N CYS A 9 37.23 3.74 -12.09
CA CYS A 9 36.54 3.78 -13.38
C CYS A 9 35.05 3.51 -13.16
N THR A 10 34.27 4.56 -12.95
CA THR A 10 32.80 4.51 -13.01
C THR A 10 32.39 4.30 -14.47
N ALA A 11 31.98 3.08 -14.83
CA ALA A 11 31.43 2.79 -16.14
C ALA A 11 30.04 3.46 -16.28
N PRO A 12 29.74 4.19 -17.36
CA PRO A 12 28.41 4.74 -17.58
C PRO A 12 27.43 3.62 -17.95
N VAL A 13 26.34 3.51 -17.18
CA VAL A 13 25.19 2.65 -17.46
C VAL A 13 24.50 3.18 -18.72
N ARG A 14 24.63 2.45 -19.85
CA ARG A 14 23.92 2.77 -21.08
C ARG A 14 22.42 2.45 -20.92
N PRO A 15 21.50 3.36 -21.30
CA PRO A 15 20.09 3.03 -21.35
C PRO A 15 19.85 1.97 -22.44
N ARG A 16 19.18 0.88 -22.09
CA ARG A 16 18.65 -0.08 -23.08
C ARG A 16 17.46 0.59 -23.78
N THR A 17 17.73 1.27 -24.88
CA THR A 17 16.69 1.63 -25.85
C THR A 17 16.17 0.36 -26.50
N THR A 18 15.02 -0.13 -26.04
CA THR A 18 14.24 -1.13 -26.76
C THR A 18 13.73 -0.48 -28.03
N SER A 19 14.47 -0.59 -29.14
CA SER A 19 13.96 -0.16 -30.45
C SER A 19 12.83 -1.09 -30.83
N VAL A 20 11.59 -0.62 -30.70
CA VAL A 20 10.43 -1.30 -31.28
C VAL A 20 10.58 -1.17 -32.80
N ARG A 21 10.99 -2.26 -33.46
CA ARG A 21 11.01 -2.32 -34.93
C ARG A 21 9.55 -2.31 -35.41
N PRO A 22 9.15 -1.42 -36.34
CA PRO A 22 7.85 -1.52 -36.98
C PRO A 22 7.81 -2.76 -37.87
N LEU A 23 6.81 -3.64 -37.66
CA LEU A 23 6.53 -4.80 -38.51
C LEU A 23 5.63 -4.41 -39.70
N TYR A 24 6.06 -3.43 -40.51
CA TYR A 24 5.50 -3.20 -41.84
C TYR A 24 6.58 -2.62 -42.76
N GLY A 25 7.15 -3.47 -43.61
CA GLY A 25 8.04 -3.05 -44.69
C GLY A 25 7.24 -2.56 -45.90
N PRO A 26 7.69 -1.53 -46.63
CA PRO A 26 7.04 -1.10 -47.86
C PRO A 26 7.61 -1.89 -49.05
N GLU A 27 7.08 -3.08 -49.31
CA GLU A 27 7.39 -3.83 -50.52
C GLU A 27 6.14 -3.92 -51.39
N GLY A 28 5.94 -2.93 -52.26
CA GLY A 28 4.95 -2.99 -53.32
C GLY A 28 5.56 -3.60 -54.58
N PRO A 29 4.98 -4.64 -55.20
CA PRO A 29 5.41 -5.04 -56.53
C PRO A 29 4.66 -4.24 -57.60
N ALA A 30 5.42 -3.41 -58.31
CA ALA A 30 5.06 -2.98 -59.65
C ALA A 30 5.15 -4.19 -60.60
N SER A 31 4.02 -4.72 -61.05
CA SER A 31 3.94 -5.32 -62.39
C SER A 31 2.49 -5.33 -62.88
N GLY A 32 2.26 -4.66 -64.00
CA GLY A 32 0.99 -4.69 -64.71
C GLY A 32 0.74 -6.07 -65.29
N ARG A 33 -0.26 -6.77 -64.75
CA ARG A 33 -1.06 -7.73 -65.51
C ARG A 33 -2.52 -7.40 -65.25
N LYS A 34 -3.22 -7.00 -66.32
CA LYS A 34 -4.65 -6.77 -66.31
C LYS A 34 -5.35 -8.11 -66.01
N PRO A 35 -6.23 -8.22 -65.00
CA PRO A 35 -6.99 -9.45 -64.79
C PRO A 35 -7.91 -9.70 -66.01
N PRO A 36 -8.16 -10.97 -66.37
CA PRO A 36 -9.03 -11.30 -67.51
C PRO A 36 -10.46 -10.80 -67.24
N PRO A 37 -11.23 -10.46 -68.29
CA PRO A 37 -12.61 -10.05 -68.11
C PRO A 37 -13.43 -11.25 -67.61
N TYR A 38 -14.04 -11.11 -66.44
CA TYR A 38 -14.98 -12.09 -65.90
C TYR A 38 -16.24 -12.09 -66.77
N SER A 39 -16.35 -13.08 -67.64
CA SER A 39 -17.56 -13.44 -68.37
C SER A 39 -18.28 -14.58 -67.64
N GLY A 40 -19.53 -14.35 -67.23
CA GLY A 40 -20.48 -15.43 -66.93
C GLY A 40 -20.85 -15.57 -65.46
N GLY A 41 -22.14 -15.40 -65.18
CA GLY A 41 -22.70 -15.52 -63.85
C GLY A 41 -22.74 -16.96 -63.33
N ALA A 42 -22.63 -17.07 -62.01
CA ALA A 42 -23.23 -18.13 -61.22
C ALA A 42 -23.52 -17.52 -59.85
N ALA A 43 -24.80 -17.25 -59.58
CA ALA A 43 -25.27 -16.98 -58.25
C ALA A 43 -25.04 -18.25 -57.41
N TYR A 44 -24.12 -18.19 -56.45
CA TYR A 44 -24.03 -19.22 -55.41
C TYR A 44 -24.90 -18.81 -54.22
N PRO A 45 -25.73 -19.71 -53.67
CA PRO A 45 -26.41 -19.48 -52.41
C PRO A 45 -25.37 -19.32 -51.29
N GLY A 46 -25.53 -18.31 -50.44
CA GLY A 46 -24.57 -17.97 -49.38
C GLY A 46 -24.31 -19.12 -48.40
N PRO A 47 -23.13 -19.17 -47.76
CA PRO A 47 -22.79 -20.25 -46.83
C PRO A 47 -23.59 -20.18 -45.51
N MET A 48 -24.20 -21.31 -45.13
CA MET A 48 -24.83 -21.59 -43.82
C MET A 48 -23.81 -21.73 -42.67
N THR A 49 -22.83 -20.84 -42.61
CA THR A 49 -21.93 -20.78 -41.45
C THR A 49 -21.96 -19.36 -40.95
N ASP A 50 -22.49 -19.18 -39.74
CA ASP A 50 -22.59 -17.92 -39.04
C ASP A 50 -21.17 -17.38 -38.80
N ARG A 51 -20.67 -16.59 -39.75
CA ARG A 51 -19.35 -15.99 -39.71
C ARG A 51 -19.47 -14.65 -39.03
N LYS A 52 -18.59 -14.44 -38.06
CA LYS A 52 -18.51 -13.20 -37.30
C LYS A 52 -18.53 -11.97 -38.24
N PRO A 53 -19.43 -11.00 -38.01
CA PRO A 53 -19.52 -9.80 -38.83
C PRO A 53 -18.16 -9.07 -38.86
N PRO A 54 -17.74 -8.53 -40.02
CA PRO A 54 -16.53 -7.74 -40.10
C PRO A 54 -16.68 -6.49 -39.21
N GLY A 55 -15.70 -6.25 -38.33
CA GLY A 55 -15.70 -5.15 -37.36
C GLY A 55 -15.89 -5.56 -35.90
N VAL A 56 -16.21 -6.84 -35.62
CA VAL A 56 -16.34 -7.33 -34.24
C VAL A 56 -15.04 -8.05 -33.81
N THR A 57 -14.28 -7.46 -32.89
CA THR A 57 -13.08 -8.09 -32.29
C THR A 57 -13.49 -9.24 -31.36
N PHE A 58 -12.69 -10.30 -31.27
CA PHE A 58 -12.96 -11.37 -30.28
C PHE A 58 -12.70 -10.80 -28.90
N GLU A 59 -13.54 -11.13 -27.92
CA GLU A 59 -13.25 -10.79 -26.51
C GLU A 59 -11.85 -11.33 -26.18
N SER A 60 -11.03 -10.50 -25.53
CA SER A 60 -9.80 -11.02 -24.93
C SER A 60 -10.18 -12.10 -23.93
N TRP A 61 -9.32 -13.10 -23.75
CA TRP A 61 -9.48 -14.07 -22.67
C TRP A 61 -9.69 -13.37 -21.31
N VAL A 62 -9.03 -12.23 -21.08
CA VAL A 62 -9.21 -11.41 -19.88
C VAL A 62 -10.61 -10.79 -19.80
N ASP A 63 -11.13 -10.23 -20.90
CA ASP A 63 -12.45 -9.61 -20.94
C ASP A 63 -13.57 -10.63 -20.68
N LYS A 64 -13.42 -11.82 -21.27
CA LYS A 64 -14.33 -12.95 -21.03
C LYS A 64 -14.35 -13.35 -19.54
N GLN A 65 -13.18 -13.46 -18.91
CA GLN A 65 -13.08 -13.78 -17.48
C GLN A 65 -13.72 -12.70 -16.60
N ILE A 66 -13.56 -11.42 -16.94
CA ILE A 66 -14.19 -10.30 -16.20
C ILE A 66 -15.72 -10.36 -16.34
N ARG A 67 -16.23 -10.57 -17.55
CA ARG A 67 -17.68 -10.67 -17.81
C ARG A 67 -18.30 -11.84 -17.06
N GLU A 68 -17.70 -13.03 -17.15
CA GLU A 68 -18.18 -14.21 -16.42
C GLU A 68 -18.13 -14.01 -14.90
N ALA A 69 -17.09 -13.37 -14.36
CA ALA A 69 -17.01 -13.03 -12.94
C ALA A 69 -18.08 -12.01 -12.52
N ALA A 70 -18.39 -11.03 -13.37
CA ALA A 70 -19.46 -10.07 -13.13
C ALA A 70 -20.86 -10.74 -13.18
N GLU A 71 -21.11 -11.61 -14.16
CA GLU A 71 -22.36 -12.39 -14.28
C GLU A 71 -22.60 -13.31 -13.09
N ARG A 72 -21.52 -13.90 -12.53
CA ARG A 72 -21.58 -14.67 -11.27
C ARG A 72 -21.80 -13.81 -10.03
N GLY A 73 -21.67 -12.50 -10.14
CA GLY A 73 -21.78 -11.58 -9.02
C GLY A 73 -20.54 -11.55 -8.11
N ASP A 74 -19.36 -11.99 -8.58
CA ASP A 74 -18.11 -12.00 -7.78
C ASP A 74 -17.74 -10.58 -7.29
N PHE A 75 -18.21 -9.53 -7.98
CA PHE A 75 -17.99 -8.13 -7.61
C PHE A 75 -19.12 -7.50 -6.77
N SER A 76 -20.23 -8.21 -6.52
CA SER A 76 -21.41 -7.65 -5.83
C SER A 76 -21.17 -7.36 -4.34
N HIS A 77 -20.23 -8.06 -3.71
CA HIS A 77 -19.91 -7.95 -2.28
C HIS A 77 -18.65 -7.13 -1.99
N LEU A 78 -18.16 -6.35 -2.96
CA LEU A 78 -17.03 -5.46 -2.72
C LEU A 78 -17.42 -4.34 -1.75
N SER A 79 -16.58 -4.13 -0.73
CA SER A 79 -16.83 -3.16 0.35
C SER A 79 -17.04 -1.71 -0.13
N GLY A 80 -16.49 -1.37 -1.30
CA GLY A 80 -16.57 -0.05 -1.95
C GLY A 80 -17.49 0.04 -3.16
N LEU A 81 -18.26 -1.01 -3.50
CA LEU A 81 -19.12 -0.97 -4.69
C LEU A 81 -20.15 0.17 -4.59
N GLY A 82 -20.14 1.09 -5.56
CA GLY A 82 -21.07 2.22 -5.62
C GLY A 82 -20.84 3.31 -4.57
N LYS A 83 -19.78 3.21 -3.75
CA LYS A 83 -19.42 4.24 -2.77
C LYS A 83 -18.40 5.20 -3.39
N PRO A 84 -18.42 6.50 -3.03
CA PRO A 84 -17.34 7.42 -3.39
C PRO A 84 -16.01 6.89 -2.82
N LEU A 85 -14.91 7.19 -3.51
CA LEU A 85 -13.59 6.82 -3.00
C LEU A 85 -13.37 7.55 -1.66
N PRO A 86 -12.93 6.84 -0.60
CA PRO A 86 -12.43 7.51 0.58
C PRO A 86 -11.18 8.29 0.13
N ASP A 87 -11.19 9.60 0.31
CA ASP A 87 -10.12 10.54 -0.08
C ASP A 87 -10.16 11.08 -1.53
N ASP A 88 -11.32 11.09 -2.18
CA ASP A 88 -11.52 11.71 -3.52
C ASP A 88 -11.13 13.20 -3.63
N THR A 89 -11.12 13.90 -2.49
CA THR A 89 -10.83 15.32 -2.32
C THR A 89 -9.42 15.59 -1.79
N ALA A 90 -8.67 14.55 -1.45
CA ALA A 90 -7.30 14.70 -0.97
C ALA A 90 -6.35 15.10 -2.12
N PRO A 91 -5.29 15.88 -1.83
CA PRO A 91 -4.22 16.14 -2.79
C PRO A 91 -3.62 14.82 -3.29
N TYR A 92 -3.36 14.73 -4.60
CA TYR A 92 -2.76 13.54 -5.20
C TYR A 92 -1.37 13.29 -4.61
N ASP A 93 -1.17 12.08 -4.09
CA ASP A 93 0.08 11.61 -3.49
C ASP A 93 0.46 10.29 -4.14
N GLU A 94 1.59 10.23 -4.84
CA GLU A 94 2.07 9.00 -5.51
C GLU A 94 2.22 7.81 -4.55
N LEU A 95 2.44 8.07 -3.26
CA LEU A 95 2.63 7.08 -2.22
C LEU A 95 1.31 6.69 -1.49
N TRP A 96 0.14 7.15 -1.95
CA TRP A 96 -1.15 6.93 -1.29
C TRP A 96 -1.40 5.45 -0.95
N TRP A 97 -1.12 4.54 -1.89
CA TRP A 97 -1.36 3.11 -1.71
C TRP A 97 -0.33 2.46 -0.78
N VAL A 98 0.90 2.97 -0.77
CA VAL A 98 1.96 2.52 0.15
C VAL A 98 1.61 2.93 1.57
N LYS A 99 1.25 4.20 1.78
CA LYS A 99 0.79 4.73 3.08
C LYS A 99 -0.46 3.98 3.56
N GLY A 100 -1.42 3.75 2.67
CA GLY A 100 -2.61 2.96 2.97
C GLY A 100 -2.29 1.51 3.35
N LYS A 101 -1.34 0.88 2.65
CA LYS A 101 -0.88 -0.47 2.99
C LYS A 101 -0.12 -0.48 4.33
N MET A 102 0.80 0.45 4.54
CA MET A 102 1.53 0.58 5.80
C MET A 102 0.55 0.72 6.97
N ASN A 103 -0.48 1.57 6.85
CA ASN A 103 -1.50 1.73 7.88
C ASN A 103 -2.30 0.43 8.12
N ARG A 104 -2.73 -0.27 7.06
CA ARG A 104 -3.44 -1.55 7.19
C ARG A 104 -2.61 -2.63 7.86
N GLU A 105 -1.31 -2.66 7.57
CA GLU A 105 -0.37 -3.62 8.16
C GLU A 105 0.21 -3.15 9.51
N GLY A 106 -0.20 -1.98 10.01
CA GLY A 106 0.31 -1.40 11.26
C GLY A 106 1.80 -1.00 11.22
N LEU A 107 2.34 -0.78 10.02
CA LEU A 107 3.74 -0.37 9.82
C LEU A 107 3.88 1.14 9.94
N SER A 108 4.88 1.56 10.73
CA SER A 108 5.18 2.99 10.91
C SER A 108 6.68 3.24 10.75
N ALA A 109 7.02 4.28 9.98
CA ALA A 109 8.41 4.72 9.78
C ALA A 109 8.64 6.02 10.57
N LEU A 110 8.50 5.95 11.89
CA LEU A 110 8.68 7.11 12.75
C LEU A 110 10.18 7.39 12.97
N PRO A 111 10.62 8.66 12.89
CA PRO A 111 11.92 9.07 13.42
C PRO A 111 12.08 8.63 14.88
N PRO A 112 13.31 8.34 15.35
CA PRO A 112 13.54 7.77 16.69
C PRO A 112 12.88 8.55 17.84
N THR A 113 12.89 9.89 17.78
CA THR A 113 12.22 10.74 18.78
C THR A 113 10.71 10.56 18.82
N LEU A 114 10.07 10.42 17.65
CA LEU A 114 8.63 10.20 17.56
C LEU A 114 8.26 8.77 17.92
N ALA A 115 9.09 7.80 17.55
CA ALA A 115 8.91 6.40 17.94
C ALA A 115 8.88 6.28 19.48
N LEU A 116 9.81 6.92 20.18
CA LEU A 116 9.83 6.89 21.65
C LEU A 116 8.62 7.59 22.29
N ARG A 117 8.10 8.66 21.67
CA ARG A 117 6.84 9.28 22.13
C ARG A 117 5.67 8.33 21.98
N LYS A 118 5.59 7.66 20.83
CA LYS A 118 4.52 6.70 20.58
C LYS A 118 4.59 5.51 21.53
N GLU A 119 5.78 4.97 21.76
CA GLU A 119 6.01 3.93 22.77
C GLU A 119 5.59 4.36 24.18
N ALA A 120 5.81 5.63 24.54
CA ALA A 120 5.37 6.16 25.82
C ALA A 120 3.83 6.24 25.94
N GLU A 121 3.15 6.65 24.87
CA GLU A 121 1.68 6.63 24.81
C GLU A 121 1.14 5.20 24.90
N ASP A 122 1.72 4.27 24.14
CA ASP A 122 1.32 2.86 24.13
C ASP A 122 1.56 2.19 25.49
N ALA A 123 2.63 2.59 26.20
CA ALA A 123 2.90 2.13 27.56
C ALA A 123 1.81 2.60 28.54
N LEU A 124 1.34 3.84 28.45
CA LEU A 124 0.25 4.35 29.29
C LEU A 124 -1.08 3.64 28.97
N GLU A 125 -1.35 3.39 27.69
CA GLU A 125 -2.52 2.60 27.29
C GLU A 125 -2.44 1.16 27.83
N ALA A 126 -1.27 0.53 27.78
CA ALA A 126 -1.02 -0.79 28.34
C ALA A 126 -1.18 -0.82 29.87
N VAL A 127 -0.78 0.25 30.57
CA VAL A 127 -1.05 0.41 32.01
C VAL A 127 -2.56 0.40 32.29
N GLY A 128 -3.36 1.11 31.50
CA GLY A 128 -4.82 1.10 31.64
C GLY A 128 -5.45 -0.29 31.50
N ARG A 129 -4.84 -1.16 30.69
CA ARG A 129 -5.28 -2.56 30.48
C ARG A 129 -4.64 -3.56 31.45
N ALA A 130 -3.66 -3.14 32.26
CA ALA A 130 -2.95 -4.03 33.18
C ALA A 130 -3.88 -4.58 34.27
N THR A 131 -3.62 -5.82 34.68
CA THR A 131 -4.44 -6.54 35.67
C THR A 131 -3.84 -6.53 37.08
N SER A 132 -2.57 -6.17 37.22
CA SER A 132 -1.86 -6.15 38.50
C SER A 132 -0.93 -4.94 38.65
N GLU A 133 -0.67 -4.55 39.89
CA GLU A 133 0.29 -3.47 40.20
C GLU A 133 1.72 -3.81 39.75
N SER A 134 2.12 -5.07 39.85
CA SER A 134 3.43 -5.52 39.40
C SER A 134 3.58 -5.37 37.88
N GLN A 135 2.51 -5.59 37.12
CA GLN A 135 2.50 -5.36 35.68
C GLN A 135 2.63 -3.87 35.35
N VAL A 136 1.91 -3.00 36.06
CA VAL A 136 2.03 -1.53 35.90
C VAL A 136 3.46 -1.07 36.18
N ARG A 137 4.04 -1.47 37.31
CA ARG A 137 5.43 -1.11 37.67
C ARG A 137 6.43 -1.53 36.60
N ARG A 138 6.26 -2.73 36.05
CA ARG A 138 7.12 -3.24 34.98
C ARG A 138 7.01 -2.40 33.71
N ILE A 139 5.80 -2.13 33.22
CA ILE A 139 5.57 -1.33 32.00
C ILE A 139 6.19 0.06 32.16
N VAL A 140 5.94 0.72 33.29
CA VAL A 140 6.48 2.06 33.57
C VAL A 140 8.00 2.05 33.70
N ALA A 141 8.59 1.03 34.34
CA ALA A 141 10.04 0.90 34.46
C ALA A 141 10.73 0.73 33.09
N GLU A 142 10.18 -0.13 32.23
CA GLU A 142 10.72 -0.39 30.88
C GLU A 142 10.73 0.89 30.03
N ILE A 143 9.65 1.68 30.02
CA ILE A 143 9.62 2.93 29.28
C ILE A 143 10.51 4.01 29.91
N ASN A 144 10.59 4.08 31.24
CA ASN A 144 11.46 5.01 31.93
C ASN A 144 12.94 4.76 31.64
N GLU A 145 13.34 3.49 31.53
CA GLU A 145 14.70 3.13 31.13
C GLU A 145 15.02 3.65 29.72
N LYS A 146 14.11 3.45 28.76
CA LYS A 146 14.25 3.95 27.38
C LYS A 146 14.31 5.47 27.33
N ILE A 147 13.42 6.16 28.06
CA ILE A 147 13.41 7.63 28.17
C ILE A 147 14.73 8.11 28.76
N ALA A 148 15.20 7.51 29.85
CA ALA A 148 16.46 7.88 30.47
C ALA A 148 17.66 7.67 29.54
N ALA A 149 17.68 6.58 28.76
CA ALA A 149 18.72 6.33 27.76
C ALA A 149 18.70 7.39 26.65
N ALA A 150 17.53 7.74 26.13
CA ALA A 150 17.36 8.74 25.09
C ALA A 150 17.68 10.17 25.57
N VAL A 151 17.38 10.50 26.83
CA VAL A 151 17.77 11.78 27.44
C VAL A 151 19.28 11.87 27.61
N ARG A 152 19.94 10.76 28.02
CA ARG A 152 21.41 10.71 28.16
C ARG A 152 22.14 10.79 26.82
N ARG A 153 21.56 10.21 25.76
CA ARG A 153 22.11 10.19 24.40
C ARG A 153 21.02 10.55 23.39
N PRO A 154 20.75 11.85 23.19
CA PRO A 154 19.69 12.30 22.31
C PRO A 154 19.91 11.78 20.88
N PRO A 155 18.92 11.09 20.29
CA PRO A 155 18.99 10.72 18.89
C PRO A 155 18.92 11.97 18.00
N PRO A 156 19.43 11.92 16.76
CA PRO A 156 19.33 13.03 15.83
C PRO A 156 17.87 13.35 15.54
N GLY A 157 17.46 14.61 15.76
CA GLY A 157 16.10 15.05 15.47
C GLY A 157 15.63 16.20 16.37
N PRO A 158 14.33 16.55 16.27
CA PRO A 158 13.69 17.54 17.14
C PRO A 158 13.85 17.17 18.62
N PRO A 159 13.83 18.15 19.54
CA PRO A 159 14.08 17.92 20.95
C PRO A 159 13.09 16.89 21.55
N LEU A 160 13.64 15.98 22.34
CA LEU A 160 12.93 14.93 23.04
C LEU A 160 12.24 15.51 24.29
N ASN A 161 11.11 16.19 24.12
CA ASN A 161 10.29 16.74 25.23
C ASN A 161 9.59 15.66 26.08
N LEU A 162 10.31 14.60 26.47
CA LEU A 162 9.82 13.51 27.32
C LEU A 162 10.53 13.57 28.67
N ARG A 163 9.76 13.36 29.75
CA ARG A 163 10.30 13.17 31.10
C ARG A 163 9.94 11.76 31.58
N PRO A 164 10.80 11.11 32.37
CA PRO A 164 10.43 9.85 33.01
C PRO A 164 9.14 10.01 33.82
N PHE A 165 8.28 9.00 33.77
CA PHE A 165 7.03 8.95 34.53
C PHE A 165 7.30 8.60 35.99
N ASP A 166 6.53 9.19 36.90
CA ASP A 166 6.52 8.78 38.31
C ASP A 166 5.68 7.51 38.46
N THR A 167 6.35 6.39 38.77
CA THR A 167 5.72 5.09 38.94
C THR A 167 4.64 5.08 40.01
N GLU A 168 4.83 5.77 41.13
CA GLU A 168 3.87 5.74 42.23
C GLU A 168 2.65 6.62 41.92
N ALA A 169 2.84 7.74 41.22
CA ALA A 169 1.72 8.54 40.70
C ALA A 169 0.88 7.75 39.70
N VAL A 170 1.53 7.07 38.73
CA VAL A 170 0.83 6.24 37.74
C VAL A 170 0.09 5.07 38.39
N LEU A 171 0.64 4.46 39.43
CA LEU A 171 -0.05 3.43 40.21
C LEU A 171 -1.25 3.97 40.97
N ALA A 172 -1.14 5.15 41.57
CA ALA A 172 -2.25 5.79 42.27
C ALA A 172 -3.42 6.05 41.31
N ASP A 173 -3.13 6.61 40.13
CA ASP A 173 -4.12 6.85 39.07
C ASP A 173 -4.75 5.54 38.58
N TRP A 174 -3.94 4.49 38.36
CA TRP A 174 -4.42 3.17 37.96
C TRP A 174 -5.35 2.55 39.02
N ARG A 175 -4.99 2.62 40.30
CA ARG A 175 -5.85 2.13 41.41
C ARG A 175 -7.16 2.91 41.47
N ALA A 176 -7.10 4.23 41.36
CA ALA A 176 -8.27 5.10 41.38
C ALA A 176 -9.24 4.78 40.22
N ALA A 177 -8.72 4.56 39.01
CA ALA A 177 -9.51 4.20 37.85
C ALA A 177 -10.23 2.84 37.99
N ARG A 178 -9.65 1.89 38.74
CA ARG A 178 -10.25 0.56 38.99
C ARG A 178 -11.15 0.53 40.22
N GLY A 179 -10.90 1.39 41.20
CA GLY A 179 -11.64 1.52 42.45
C GLY A 179 -12.79 2.52 42.38
N GLY A 180 -13.39 2.74 41.20
CA GLY A 180 -14.54 3.65 41.03
C GLY A 180 -15.60 3.44 42.13
N PRO A 181 -16.25 4.52 42.59
CA PRO A 181 -16.92 4.58 43.89
C PRO A 181 -17.83 3.38 44.07
N ALA A 182 -17.56 2.58 45.11
CA ALA A 182 -18.47 1.55 45.55
C ALA A 182 -19.80 2.22 45.87
N GLU A 183 -20.72 2.17 44.90
CA GLU A 183 -22.08 2.63 45.04
C GLU A 183 -22.71 1.88 46.21
N ASP A 184 -23.22 2.66 47.15
CA ASP A 184 -24.03 2.26 48.30
C ASP A 184 -25.30 1.55 47.83
N VAL A 185 -25.17 0.28 47.42
CA VAL A 185 -26.30 -0.61 47.09
C VAL A 185 -26.62 -1.51 48.29
N ARG A 186 -26.60 -0.96 49.51
CA ARG A 186 -27.05 -1.65 50.72
C ARG A 186 -27.85 -0.77 51.69
N SER A 187 -28.54 0.23 51.16
CA SER A 187 -29.55 1.00 51.89
C SER A 187 -30.89 0.98 51.16
N ARG A 188 -31.57 -0.19 51.17
CA ARG A 188 -33.03 -0.27 50.97
C ARG A 188 -33.61 -1.56 51.52
#